data_AF-A0A3D2AZA6-F1
#
_entry.id   AF-A0A3D2AZA6-F1
#
_cell.length_a   1.000
_cell.length_b   1.000
_cell.length_c   1.000
_cell.angle_alpha   90.00
_cell.angle_beta   90.00
_cell.angle_gamma   90.00
#
_symmetry.space_group_name_H-M   'P 1'
#
loop_
_entity.id
_entity.type
_entity.pdbx_description
1 polymer ?
#
loop_
_entity_poly.entity_id
_entity_poly.type
_entity_poly.pdbx_seq_one_letter_code
_entity_poly.pdbx_strand_id
1 'polypeptide(L)'
;MLLAVSAILTSSPTVVQTHNLEFTFTVLVIRADGKFQIDVTTDLDALALGVGLGANSATLARTLATMPKTALDERLIDLRQFLAEQLVMRFDGAVATMDLDFPEFGTMMNAEVPSYIGLTARFTGVIPERITALTFQADRQFPPVYLTIIDQ
;
A
#
# COMPACT_ATOMS: atom_id res chain seq x y z
N MET A 1 -21.15 -57.40 19.81
CA MET A 1 -21.64 -56.05 20.14
C MET A 1 -20.51 -55.32 20.86
N LEU A 2 -19.79 -54.46 20.14
CA LEU A 2 -19.05 -53.30 20.66
C LEU A 2 -18.66 -52.49 19.40
N LEU A 3 -19.40 -51.41 19.12
CA LEU A 3 -19.04 -50.45 18.08
C LEU A 3 -18.03 -49.47 18.68
N ALA A 4 -16.81 -49.41 18.13
CA ALA A 4 -15.88 -48.33 18.40
C ALA A 4 -16.06 -47.25 17.33
N VAL A 5 -16.63 -46.12 17.72
CA VAL A 5 -16.74 -44.93 16.86
C VAL A 5 -15.43 -44.16 17.01
N SER A 6 -14.60 -44.18 15.97
CA SER A 6 -13.38 -43.38 15.91
C SER A 6 -13.72 -42.03 15.26
N ALA A 7 -13.83 -40.97 16.06
CA ALA A 7 -14.00 -39.62 15.55
C ALA A 7 -12.65 -39.09 15.05
N ILE A 8 -12.48 -39.03 13.72
CA ILE A 8 -11.35 -38.34 13.10
C ILE A 8 -11.68 -36.85 13.15
N LEU A 9 -11.03 -36.13 14.07
CA LEU A 9 -11.00 -34.67 14.06
C LEU A 9 -10.12 -34.24 12.87
N THR A 10 -10.72 -34.11 11.69
CA THR A 10 -10.10 -33.41 10.58
C THR A 10 -10.15 -31.92 10.92
N SER A 11 -9.08 -31.38 11.50
CA SER A 11 -8.87 -29.94 11.51
C SER A 11 -8.77 -29.48 10.06
N SER A 12 -9.85 -28.91 9.53
CA SER A 12 -9.78 -28.15 8.28
C SER A 12 -8.68 -27.11 8.46
N PRO A 13 -7.70 -27.00 7.54
CA PRO A 13 -6.81 -25.86 7.59
C PRO A 13 -7.71 -24.63 7.44
N THR A 14 -7.75 -23.81 8.48
CA THR A 14 -8.24 -22.44 8.33
C THR A 14 -7.30 -21.82 7.32
N VAL A 15 -7.75 -21.73 6.06
CA VAL A 15 -7.15 -20.79 5.13
C VAL A 15 -7.53 -19.44 5.70
N VAL A 16 -6.71 -18.96 6.64
CA VAL A 16 -6.60 -17.54 6.85
C VAL A 16 -6.17 -17.05 5.48
N GLN A 17 -7.05 -16.35 4.77
CA GLN A 17 -6.62 -15.49 3.68
C GLN A 17 -5.76 -14.41 4.32
N THR A 18 -4.53 -14.76 4.68
CA THR A 18 -3.45 -13.80 4.79
C THR A 18 -3.36 -13.24 3.39
N HIS A 19 -3.96 -12.07 3.17
CA HIS A 19 -3.95 -11.37 1.90
C HIS A 19 -2.56 -11.56 1.29
N ASN A 20 -2.49 -12.12 0.09
CA ASN A 20 -1.22 -12.37 -0.55
C ASN A 20 -0.62 -11.00 -0.88
N LEU A 21 0.15 -10.45 0.05
CA LEU A 21 0.81 -9.15 -0.02
C LEU A 21 2.01 -9.19 -0.98
N GLU A 22 2.17 -10.23 -1.80
CA GLU A 22 3.20 -10.30 -2.85
C GLU A 22 2.99 -9.27 -3.96
N PHE A 23 1.88 -8.53 -3.96
CA PHE A 23 1.49 -7.62 -5.03
C PHE A 23 1.05 -6.25 -4.50
N THR A 24 1.45 -5.21 -5.23
CA THR A 24 0.97 -3.84 -5.01
C THR A 24 -0.19 -3.57 -5.96
N PHE A 25 -1.38 -3.30 -5.42
CA PHE A 25 -2.51 -2.86 -6.22
C PHE A 25 -2.44 -1.35 -6.42
N THR A 26 -2.50 -0.90 -7.66
CA THR A 26 -2.41 0.52 -8.00
C THR A 26 -3.62 0.94 -8.81
N VAL A 27 -4.33 1.96 -8.35
CA VAL A 27 -5.44 2.59 -9.07
C VAL A 27 -5.05 4.01 -9.43
N LEU A 28 -4.90 4.27 -10.72
CA LEU A 28 -4.77 5.62 -11.26
C LEU A 28 -6.15 6.12 -11.72
N VAL A 29 -6.60 7.23 -11.15
CA VAL A 29 -7.82 7.93 -11.56
C VAL A 29 -7.43 9.24 -12.22
N ILE A 30 -7.82 9.39 -13.48
CA ILE A 30 -7.83 10.66 -14.22
C ILE A 30 -9.17 11.31 -13.94
N ARG A 31 -9.16 12.51 -13.37
CA ARG A 31 -10.37 13.19 -12.91
C ARG A 31 -10.76 14.27 -13.91
N ALA A 32 -12.07 14.43 -14.11
CA ALA A 32 -12.64 15.46 -14.99
C ALA A 32 -12.26 16.91 -14.59
N ASP A 33 -11.81 17.14 -13.36
CA ASP A 33 -11.34 18.46 -12.88
C ASP A 33 -9.88 18.77 -13.25
N GLY A 34 -9.26 17.98 -14.14
CA GLY A 34 -7.89 18.17 -14.58
C GLY A 34 -6.85 17.73 -13.54
N LYS A 35 -7.24 16.88 -12.58
CA LYS A 35 -6.35 16.30 -11.58
C LYS A 35 -6.20 14.81 -11.79
N PHE A 36 -5.19 14.23 -11.16
CA PHE A 36 -5.06 12.78 -11.06
C PHE A 36 -4.82 12.36 -9.61
N GLN A 37 -5.18 11.12 -9.33
CA GLN A 37 -4.89 10.43 -8.08
C GLN A 37 -4.35 9.05 -8.39
N ILE A 38 -3.29 8.65 -7.71
CA ILE A 38 -2.75 7.29 -7.76
C ILE A 38 -2.79 6.75 -6.34
N ASP A 39 -3.65 5.77 -6.11
CA ASP A 39 -3.69 5.04 -4.84
C ASP A 39 -2.90 3.75 -5.00
N VAL A 40 -1.90 3.58 -4.15
CA VAL A 40 -1.00 2.42 -4.11
C VAL A 40 -1.28 1.67 -2.82
N THR A 41 -1.83 0.46 -2.95
CA THR A 41 -2.18 -0.39 -1.81
C THR A 41 -1.06 -1.38 -1.51
N THR A 42 -0.44 -1.24 -0.33
CA THR A 42 0.66 -2.07 0.16
C THR A 42 0.78 -1.99 1.69
N ASP A 43 1.54 -2.88 2.33
CA ASP A 43 1.76 -2.82 3.78
C ASP A 43 2.78 -1.72 4.12
N LEU A 44 2.29 -0.50 4.43
CA LEU A 44 3.14 0.65 4.69
C LEU A 44 3.91 0.52 6.01
N ASP A 45 3.38 -0.22 6.98
CA ASP A 45 4.06 -0.46 8.25
C ASP A 45 5.30 -1.34 8.02
N ALA A 46 5.16 -2.39 7.20
CA ALA A 46 6.27 -3.25 6.82
C ALA A 46 7.34 -2.49 6.05
N LEU A 47 6.93 -1.66 5.06
CA LEU A 47 7.84 -0.82 4.30
C LEU A 47 8.58 0.20 5.18
N ALA A 48 7.87 0.89 6.09
CA ALA A 48 8.47 1.86 7.00
C ALA A 48 9.50 1.23 7.96
N LEU A 49 9.29 -0.03 8.34
CA LEU A 49 10.18 -0.78 9.21
C LEU A 49 11.27 -1.56 8.45
N GLY A 50 11.25 -1.54 7.11
CA GLY A 50 12.21 -2.27 6.27
C GLY A 50 12.13 -3.79 6.42
N VAL A 51 10.93 -4.32 6.71
CA VAL A 51 10.69 -5.75 6.87
C VAL A 51 9.90 -6.31 5.68
N GLY A 52 9.92 -7.63 5.53
CA GLY A 52 9.20 -8.31 4.45
C GLY A 52 7.68 -8.15 4.57
N LEU A 53 7.02 -8.05 3.42
CA LEU A 53 5.56 -8.10 3.30
C LEU A 53 5.06 -9.43 3.89
N GLY A 54 4.03 -9.39 4.75
CA GLY A 54 3.53 -10.55 5.48
C GLY A 54 4.10 -10.74 6.90
N ALA A 55 4.95 -9.83 7.36
CA ALA A 55 5.26 -9.72 8.79
C ALA A 55 3.98 -9.45 9.61
N ASN A 56 4.00 -9.79 10.91
CA ASN A 56 2.80 -9.72 11.76
C ASN A 56 2.31 -8.27 11.93
N SER A 57 1.22 -7.91 11.27
CA SER A 57 0.70 -6.53 11.20
C SER A 57 0.41 -5.93 12.58
N ALA A 58 -0.13 -6.71 13.52
CA ALA A 58 -0.38 -6.24 14.88
C ALA A 58 0.92 -5.92 15.65
N THR A 59 2.02 -6.63 15.38
CA THR A 59 3.34 -6.28 15.94
C THR A 59 3.87 -5.02 15.29
N LEU A 60 3.85 -4.90 13.96
CA LEU A 60 4.35 -3.73 13.24
C LEU A 60 3.63 -2.44 13.65
N ALA A 61 2.29 -2.47 13.65
CA ALA A 61 1.47 -1.34 14.04
C ALA A 61 1.75 -0.88 15.47
N ARG A 62 1.92 -1.82 16.41
CA ARG A 62 2.30 -1.50 17.80
C ARG A 62 3.70 -0.94 17.92
N THR A 63 4.66 -1.47 17.14
CA THR A 63 6.02 -0.94 17.09
C THR A 63 6.02 0.51 16.65
N LEU A 64 5.28 0.87 15.60
CA LEU A 64 5.19 2.25 15.12
C LEU A 64 4.42 3.15 16.09
N ALA A 65 3.32 2.68 16.67
CA ALA A 65 2.51 3.44 17.63
C ALA A 65 3.24 3.76 18.95
N THR A 66 4.21 2.94 19.35
CA THR A 66 4.99 3.12 20.57
C THR A 66 6.37 3.74 20.32
N MET A 67 6.71 3.99 19.06
CA MET A 67 7.97 4.60 18.66
C MET A 67 8.06 6.06 19.14
N PRO A 68 9.24 6.54 19.59
CA PRO A 68 9.44 7.95 19.86
C PRO A 68 9.10 8.80 18.63
N LYS A 69 8.42 9.93 18.84
CA LYS A 69 7.95 10.78 17.74
C LYS A 69 9.03 11.13 16.71
N THR A 70 10.25 11.46 17.16
CA THR A 70 11.35 11.82 16.26
C THR A 70 11.75 10.66 15.36
N ALA A 71 11.82 9.43 15.90
CA ALA A 71 12.13 8.24 15.13
C ALA A 71 10.99 7.88 14.17
N LEU A 72 9.73 8.06 14.59
CA LEU A 72 8.58 7.88 13.70
C LEU A 72 8.60 8.88 12.54
N ASP A 73 8.88 10.15 12.82
CA ASP A 73 8.97 11.21 11.80
C ASP A 73 10.08 10.88 10.79
N GLU A 74 11.24 10.37 11.23
CA GLU A 74 12.31 9.87 10.35
C GLU A 74 11.84 8.72 9.46
N ARG A 75 11.14 7.71 10.01
CA ARG A 75 10.58 6.60 9.21
C ARG A 75 9.58 7.08 8.17
N LEU A 76 8.77 8.07 8.49
CA LEU A 76 7.81 8.64 7.54
C LEU A 76 8.51 9.43 6.43
N ILE A 77 9.61 10.13 6.72
CA ILE A 77 10.41 10.81 5.71
C ILE A 77 11.04 9.77 4.76
N ASP A 78 11.69 8.74 5.31
CA ASP A 78 12.32 7.69 4.51
C ASP A 78 11.30 6.96 3.63
N LEU A 79 10.14 6.60 4.19
CA LEU A 79 9.06 5.95 3.44
C LEU A 79 8.55 6.84 2.30
N ARG A 80 8.35 8.14 2.55
CA ARG A 80 7.89 9.08 1.52
C ARG A 80 8.91 9.22 0.41
N GLN A 81 10.19 9.33 0.75
CA GLN A 81 11.26 9.40 -0.23
C GLN A 81 11.32 8.12 -1.07
N PHE A 82 11.32 6.96 -0.42
CA PHE A 82 11.30 5.66 -1.10
C PHE A 82 10.14 5.60 -2.08
N LEU A 83 8.90 5.80 -1.64
CA LEU A 83 7.72 5.71 -2.50
C LEU A 83 7.75 6.70 -3.67
N ALA A 84 8.25 7.92 -3.47
CA ALA A 84 8.39 8.92 -4.52
C ALA A 84 9.46 8.59 -5.57
N GLU A 85 10.51 7.86 -5.19
CA GLU A 85 11.56 7.39 -6.11
C GLU A 85 11.07 6.21 -6.97
N GLN A 86 10.17 5.38 -6.44
CA GLN A 86 9.72 4.17 -7.13
C GLN A 86 8.65 4.43 -8.20
N LEU A 87 7.90 5.53 -8.11
CA LEU A 87 6.76 5.80 -8.96
C LEU A 87 6.91 7.14 -9.67
N VAL A 88 6.80 7.11 -11.00
CA VAL A 88 6.91 8.30 -11.83
C VAL A 88 5.72 8.43 -12.76
N MET A 89 5.12 9.61 -12.74
CA MET A 89 4.02 10.01 -13.63
C MET A 89 4.57 11.02 -14.65
N ARG A 90 4.26 10.84 -15.93
CA ARG A 90 4.66 11.77 -17.01
C ARG A 90 3.52 12.15 -17.93
N PHE A 91 3.48 13.43 -18.30
CA PHE A 91 2.56 13.96 -19.31
C PHE A 91 3.36 14.45 -20.51
N ASP A 92 3.10 13.87 -21.69
CA ASP A 92 3.88 14.12 -22.92
C ASP A 92 5.42 14.05 -22.70
N GLY A 93 5.86 13.11 -21.84
CA GLY A 93 7.27 12.90 -21.50
C GLY A 93 7.83 13.78 -20.36
N ALA A 94 7.13 14.82 -19.93
CA ALA A 94 7.53 15.65 -18.79
C ALA A 94 7.13 15.00 -17.45
N VAL A 95 8.05 14.96 -16.48
CA VAL A 95 7.77 14.43 -15.13
C VAL A 95 6.78 15.32 -14.40
N ALA A 96 5.71 14.71 -13.89
CA ALA A 96 4.72 15.38 -13.08
C ALA A 96 5.20 15.52 -11.62
N THR A 97 4.89 16.66 -11.01
CA THR A 97 4.97 16.80 -9.55
C THR A 97 3.80 16.05 -8.93
N MET A 98 4.07 15.29 -7.87
CA MET A 98 3.07 14.55 -7.12
C MET A 98 3.22 14.83 -5.63
N ASP A 99 2.10 15.15 -4.98
CA ASP A 99 2.01 15.19 -3.53
C ASP A 99 1.65 13.79 -3.01
N LEU A 100 2.31 13.33 -1.96
CA LEU A 100 2.08 12.01 -1.34
C LEU A 100 1.45 12.17 0.05
N ASP A 101 0.41 11.39 0.33
CA ASP A 101 -0.25 11.31 1.63
C ASP A 101 -0.59 9.88 2.06
N PHE A 102 -0.83 9.69 3.36
CA PHE A 102 -1.26 8.45 3.99
C PHE A 102 -2.65 8.65 4.61
N PRO A 103 -3.74 8.46 3.84
CA PRO A 103 -5.09 8.83 4.26
C PRO A 103 -5.61 8.08 5.49
N GLU A 104 -5.03 6.93 5.81
CA GLU A 104 -5.48 6.05 6.89
C GLU A 104 -4.64 6.19 8.17
N PHE A 105 -3.69 7.14 8.20
CA PHE A 105 -2.72 7.28 9.28
C PHE A 105 -3.38 7.36 10.67
N GLY A 106 -3.03 6.41 11.53
CA GLY A 106 -3.52 6.28 12.91
C GLY A 106 -4.96 5.76 13.04
N THR A 107 -5.67 5.51 11.93
CA THR A 107 -7.10 5.15 11.96
C THR A 107 -7.37 3.65 11.97
N MET A 108 -6.41 2.83 11.52
CA MET A 108 -6.59 1.38 11.32
C MET A 108 -6.06 0.51 12.46
N MET A 109 -5.79 1.10 13.63
CA MET A 109 -5.25 0.37 14.78
C MET A 109 -6.16 -0.73 15.33
N ASN A 110 -7.48 -0.61 15.11
CA ASN A 110 -8.48 -1.56 15.59
C ASN A 110 -9.17 -2.34 14.44
N ALA A 111 -8.61 -2.28 13.23
CA ALA A 111 -9.11 -3.07 12.10
C ALA A 111 -8.82 -4.57 12.31
N GLU A 112 -9.46 -5.43 11.52
CA GLU A 112 -9.21 -6.89 11.51
C GLU A 112 -7.72 -7.19 11.26
N VAL A 113 -7.11 -6.42 10.36
CA VAL A 113 -5.66 -6.39 10.15
C VAL A 113 -5.16 -5.01 10.59
N PRO A 114 -4.58 -4.88 11.80
CA PRO A 114 -4.13 -3.59 12.31
C PRO A 114 -3.01 -2.99 11.48
N SER A 115 -3.08 -1.67 11.26
CA SER A 115 -2.00 -0.89 10.67
C SER A 115 -1.95 0.51 11.28
N TYR A 116 -0.74 1.03 11.48
CA TYR A 116 -0.52 2.36 12.04
C TYR A 116 -0.44 3.44 10.95
N ILE A 117 0.35 3.24 9.90
CA ILE A 117 0.48 4.20 8.79
C ILE A 117 -0.69 4.03 7.82
N GLY A 118 -1.04 2.79 7.54
CA GLY A 118 -2.14 2.40 6.69
C GLY A 118 -1.73 1.44 5.60
N LEU A 119 -2.65 1.20 4.66
CA LEU A 119 -2.45 0.38 3.49
C LEU A 119 -2.39 1.20 2.20
N THR A 120 -2.85 2.45 2.23
CA THR A 120 -2.90 3.32 1.04
C THR A 120 -1.82 4.39 1.08
N ALA A 121 -0.92 4.38 0.08
CA ALA A 121 -0.11 5.54 -0.27
C ALA A 121 -0.79 6.27 -1.44
N ARG A 122 -1.22 7.51 -1.19
CA ARG A 122 -1.98 8.31 -2.16
C ARG A 122 -1.11 9.40 -2.75
N PHE A 123 -0.88 9.32 -4.06
CA PHE A 123 -0.28 10.40 -4.83
C PHE A 123 -1.36 11.23 -5.51
N THR A 124 -1.21 12.55 -5.49
CA THR A 124 -2.10 13.46 -6.23
C THR A 124 -1.31 14.47 -7.02
N GLY A 125 -1.88 14.94 -8.12
CA GLY A 125 -1.27 16.01 -8.90
C GLY A 125 -2.24 16.63 -9.90
N VAL A 126 -1.71 17.56 -10.68
CA VAL A 126 -2.46 18.27 -11.73
C VAL A 126 -2.01 17.78 -13.09
N ILE A 127 -2.99 17.57 -13.97
CA ILE A 127 -2.77 17.23 -15.38
C ILE A 127 -2.61 18.54 -16.15
N PRO A 128 -1.50 18.77 -16.87
CA PRO A 128 -1.37 19.93 -17.73
C PRO A 128 -2.46 19.99 -18.81
N GLU A 129 -2.80 21.18 -19.28
CA GLU A 129 -3.76 21.32 -20.38
C GLU A 129 -3.23 20.73 -21.68
N ARG A 130 -4.14 20.20 -22.52
CA ARG A 130 -3.85 19.76 -23.89
C ARG A 130 -2.80 18.64 -24.01
N ILE A 131 -2.70 17.79 -22.99
CA ILE A 131 -1.85 16.60 -23.04
C ILE A 131 -2.38 15.55 -24.01
N THR A 132 -1.46 14.80 -24.64
CA THR A 132 -1.81 13.74 -25.59
C THR A 132 -1.47 12.34 -25.07
N ALA A 133 -0.51 12.24 -24.15
CA ALA A 133 -0.04 11.00 -23.60
C ALA A 133 0.16 11.09 -22.09
N LEU A 134 -0.26 10.00 -21.42
CA LEU A 134 0.01 9.71 -20.02
C LEU A 134 0.97 8.52 -19.96
N THR A 135 2.01 8.61 -19.12
CA THR A 135 2.89 7.48 -18.81
C THR A 135 3.00 7.30 -17.31
N PHE A 136 2.63 6.12 -16.84
CA PHE A 136 2.92 5.65 -15.49
C PHE A 136 4.12 4.69 -15.53
N GLN A 137 5.11 4.92 -14.68
CA GLN A 137 6.28 4.06 -14.53
C GLN A 137 6.45 3.67 -13.07
N ALA A 138 6.70 2.38 -12.84
CA ALA A 138 7.18 1.87 -11.56
C ALA A 138 8.59 1.29 -11.74
N ASP A 139 9.48 1.52 -10.77
CA ASP A 139 10.81 0.91 -10.76
C ASP A 139 10.71 -0.62 -10.58
N ARG A 140 11.65 -1.37 -11.16
CA ARG A 140 11.66 -2.84 -11.07
C ARG A 140 12.05 -3.37 -9.68
N GLN A 141 12.66 -2.54 -8.84
CA GLN A 141 12.91 -2.85 -7.43
C GLN A 141 11.63 -2.77 -6.59
N PHE A 142 10.59 -2.12 -7.11
CA PHE A 142 9.27 -2.10 -6.50
C PHE A 142 8.56 -3.46 -6.67
N PRO A 143 7.75 -3.90 -5.69
CA PRO A 143 6.95 -5.11 -5.84
C PRO A 143 6.08 -5.07 -7.12
N PRO A 144 5.68 -6.22 -7.68
CA PRO A 144 4.87 -6.24 -8.90
C PRO A 144 3.60 -5.39 -8.76
N VAL A 145 3.33 -4.56 -9.77
CA VAL A 145 2.23 -3.59 -9.79
C VAL A 145 1.06 -4.10 -10.62
N TYR A 146 -0.12 -4.17 -10.01
CA TYR A 146 -1.39 -4.39 -10.70
C TYR A 146 -2.04 -3.03 -10.95
N LEU A 147 -1.88 -2.51 -12.16
CA LEU A 147 -2.37 -1.18 -12.53
C LEU A 147 -3.79 -1.25 -13.11
N THR A 148 -4.71 -0.53 -12.48
CA THR A 148 -6.01 -0.16 -13.06
C THR A 148 -6.00 1.33 -13.37
N ILE A 149 -6.45 1.71 -14.56
CA ILE A 149 -6.61 3.11 -14.97
C ILE A 149 -8.11 3.39 -15.15
N ILE A 150 -8.59 4.43 -14.49
CA ILE A 150 -9.96 4.93 -14.60
C ILE A 150 -9.89 6.34 -15.19
N ASP A 151 -10.58 6.55 -16.29
CA ASP A 151 -10.71 7.84 -16.96
C ASP A 151 -12.16 8.35 -16.84
N GLN A 152 -12.35 9.56 -16.30
CA GLN A 152 -13.65 10.11 -15.89
C GLN A 152 -14.05 11.35 -16.68
#